data_AF-A0A1I5C8M7-F1
#
_entry.id   AF-A0A1I5C8M7-F1
#
_cell.length_a   1.000
_cell.length_b   1.000
_cell.length_c   1.000
_cell.angle_alpha   90.00
_cell.angle_beta   90.00
_cell.angle_gamma   90.00
#
_symmetry.space_group_name_H-M   'P 1'
#
loop_
_entity.id
_entity.type
_entity.pdbx_description
1 polymer ?
#
loop_
_entity_poly.entity_id
_entity_poly.type
_entity_poly.pdbx_seq_one_letter_code
_entity_poly.pdbx_strand_id
1 'polypeptide(L)' 'MKKFTTLKQSFGINDYGLIDFPKKISGIQISRLKYGNEMGCSYCFPHGIETVNSHQENYQRNWKKYRKTRWKNTKQVP' A
#
# COMPACT_ATOMS: atom_id res chain seq x y z
N MET A 1 -2.96 19.71 -12.22
CA MET A 1 -2.17 18.45 -12.21
C MET A 1 -0.85 18.65 -11.43
N LYS A 2 -0.89 18.84 -10.10
CA LYS A 2 0.28 19.27 -9.31
C LYS A 2 1.43 18.24 -9.19
N LYS A 3 1.20 16.97 -9.58
CA LYS A 3 2.13 15.86 -9.36
C LYS A 3 2.67 15.19 -10.63
N PHE A 4 2.36 15.77 -11.78
CA PHE A 4 2.94 15.34 -13.07
C PHE A 4 4.39 15.79 -13.19
N THR A 5 4.72 16.95 -12.64
CA THR A 5 6.08 17.51 -12.57
C THR A 5 7.06 16.59 -11.84
N THR A 6 6.63 15.95 -10.75
CA THR A 6 7.45 15.01 -9.98
C THR A 6 7.83 13.78 -10.79
N LEU A 7 6.87 13.21 -11.53
CA LEU A 7 7.13 12.06 -12.40
C LEU A 7 7.99 12.45 -13.61
N LYS A 8 7.75 13.63 -14.20
CA LYS A 8 8.60 14.20 -15.25
C LYS A 8 10.04 14.39 -14.78
N GLN A 9 10.26 14.87 -13.56
CA GLN A 9 11.61 15.03 -12.99
C GLN A 9 12.30 13.69 -12.72
N SER A 10 11.56 12.65 -12.32
CA SER A 10 12.15 11.35 -11.95
C SER A 10 12.40 10.44 -13.15
N PHE A 11 11.56 10.50 -14.18
CA PHE A 11 11.63 9.59 -15.34
C PHE A 11 11.97 10.29 -16.66
N GLY A 12 11.84 11.62 -16.75
CA GLY A 12 12.03 12.34 -17.99
C GLY A 12 10.83 12.25 -18.94
N ILE A 13 11.07 12.60 -20.20
CA ILE A 13 10.07 12.61 -21.28
C ILE A 13 10.64 11.85 -22.48
N ASN A 14 9.82 11.04 -23.14
CA ASN A 14 10.16 10.34 -24.37
C ASN A 14 9.94 11.22 -25.62
N ASP A 15 10.32 10.73 -26.79
CA ASP A 15 10.18 11.44 -28.07
C ASP A 15 8.74 11.84 -28.42
N TYR A 16 7.76 11.20 -27.79
CA TYR A 16 6.32 11.46 -27.96
C TYR A 16 5.76 12.46 -26.95
N GLY A 17 6.57 13.05 -26.08
CA GLY A 17 6.13 14.02 -25.07
C GLY A 17 5.49 13.41 -23.82
N LEU A 18 5.56 12.09 -23.65
CA LEU A 18 5.02 11.34 -22.51
C LEU A 18 6.11 11.03 -21.47
N ILE A 19 5.71 10.72 -20.24
CA ILE A 19 6.65 10.29 -19.20
C ILE A 19 7.31 8.97 -19.62
N ASP A 20 8.64 8.95 -19.61
CA ASP A 20 9.42 7.78 -20.03
C ASP A 20 9.57 6.75 -18.89
N PHE A 21 8.53 5.95 -18.66
CA PHE A 21 8.59 4.91 -17.64
C PHE A 21 9.51 3.76 -18.07
N PRO A 22 10.33 3.21 -17.15
CA PRO A 22 11.13 2.04 -17.46
C PRO A 22 10.23 0.84 -17.75
N LYS A 23 10.68 -0.04 -18.66
CA LYS A 23 9.93 -1.18 -19.18
C LYS A 23 9.32 -2.10 -18.10
N LYS A 24 9.92 -2.15 -16.91
CA LYS A 24 9.40 -2.87 -15.75
C LYS A 24 9.38 -1.93 -14.53
N ILE A 25 8.20 -1.43 -14.19
CA ILE A 25 7.96 -0.69 -12.95
C ILE A 25 6.61 -1.10 -12.35
N SER A 26 6.56 -1.19 -11.02
CA SER A 26 5.30 -1.49 -10.33
C SER A 26 4.46 -0.23 -10.15
N GLY A 27 3.14 -0.36 -10.28
CA GLY A 27 2.21 0.74 -9.94
C GLY A 27 2.37 1.23 -8.50
N ILE A 28 2.84 0.35 -7.61
CA ILE A 28 3.19 0.67 -6.23
C ILE A 28 4.31 1.71 -6.16
N GLN A 29 5.41 1.50 -6.90
CA GLN A 29 6.54 2.43 -6.94
C GLN A 29 6.14 3.81 -7.50
N ILE A 30 5.35 3.83 -8.59
CA ILE A 30 4.82 5.08 -9.17
C ILE A 30 3.96 5.82 -8.12
N SER A 31 3.11 5.08 -7.44
CA SER A 31 2.20 5.63 -6.44
C SER A 31 2.98 6.16 -5.22
N ARG A 32 4.07 5.50 -4.80
CA ARG A 32 4.99 6.01 -3.76
C ARG A 32 5.68 7.31 -4.17
N LEU A 33 6.19 7.40 -5.40
CA LEU A 33 6.80 8.63 -5.91
C LEU A 33 5.80 9.79 -5.98
N LYS A 34 4.52 9.48 -6.27
CA LYS A 34 3.46 10.46 -6.41
C LYS A 34 2.87 10.91 -5.07
N TYR A 35 2.73 10.03 -4.09
CA TYR A 35 1.96 10.29 -2.86
C TYR A 35 2.71 9.99 -1.56
N GLY A 36 3.85 9.32 -1.61
CA GLY A 36 4.48 8.66 -0.46
C GLY A 36 4.76 9.56 0.75
N ASN A 37 5.39 10.71 0.53
CA ASN A 37 5.71 11.63 1.64
C ASN A 37 4.49 12.37 2.19
N GLU A 38 3.48 12.63 1.35
CA GLU A 38 2.25 13.30 1.77
C GLU A 38 1.30 12.37 2.53
N MET A 39 1.33 11.06 2.26
CA MET A 39 0.49 10.04 2.93
C MET A 39 1.10 9.51 4.25
N GLY A 40 2.26 10.02 4.68
CA GLY A 40 2.79 9.82 6.03
C GLY A 40 3.57 8.52 6.31
N CYS A 41 3.42 7.44 5.53
CA CYS A 41 4.24 6.21 5.73
C CYS A 41 4.72 5.58 4.41
N SER A 42 6.00 5.76 4.10
CA SER A 42 6.66 5.21 2.89
C SER A 42 6.72 3.67 2.86
N TYR A 43 6.79 3.03 4.03
CA TYR A 43 6.80 1.58 4.18
C TYR A 43 5.39 0.99 4.05
N CYS A 44 4.42 1.63 4.71
CA CYS A 44 3.04 1.18 4.76
C CYS A 44 2.34 1.41 3.41
N PHE A 45 2.74 2.43 2.65
CA PHE A 45 2.17 2.69 1.33
C PHE A 45 2.46 1.54 0.33
N PRO A 46 1.46 1.03 -0.43
CA PRO A 46 0.10 1.54 -0.63
C PRO A 46 -0.93 0.95 0.35
N HIS A 47 -0.50 0.06 1.24
CA HIS A 47 -1.29 -0.65 2.23
C HIS A 47 -1.15 -0.05 3.63
N GLY A 48 -1.38 1.26 3.77
CA GLY A 48 -1.23 2.01 5.02
C GLY A 48 -1.83 1.30 6.25
N ILE A 49 -1.45 1.72 7.46
CA ILE A 49 -2.11 1.28 8.72
C ILE A 49 -3.64 1.40 8.60
N GLU A 50 -4.10 2.43 7.88
CA GLU A 50 -5.50 2.70 7.56
C GLU A 50 -6.00 2.05 6.26
N THR A 51 -5.46 0.89 5.84
CA THR A 51 -6.22 0.06 4.88
C THR A 51 -7.37 -0.61 5.61
N VAL A 52 -8.36 0.21 6.01
CA VAL A 52 -9.64 -0.21 6.58
C VAL A 52 -10.27 -1.28 5.68
N ASN A 53 -10.14 -1.09 4.36
CA ASN A 53 -10.63 -2.03 3.35
C ASN A 53 -9.94 -3.41 3.42
N SER A 54 -8.65 -3.48 3.83
CA SER A 54 -7.98 -4.78 3.94
C SER A 54 -8.51 -5.58 5.13
N HIS A 55 -8.79 -4.92 6.26
CA HIS A 55 -9.42 -5.59 7.39
C HIS A 55 -10.87 -5.90 7.05
N GLN A 56 -11.60 -5.00 6.37
CA GLN A 56 -13.02 -5.20 6.09
C GLN A 56 -13.29 -6.30 5.04
N GLU A 57 -12.49 -6.40 3.98
CA GLU A 57 -12.63 -7.45 2.95
C GLU A 57 -11.96 -8.78 3.33
N ASN A 58 -10.83 -8.75 4.05
CA ASN A 58 -10.09 -9.97 4.41
C ASN A 58 -10.42 -10.53 5.80
N TYR A 59 -11.32 -9.87 6.56
CA TYR A 59 -11.80 -10.39 7.83
C TYR A 59 -12.81 -11.52 7.61
N GLN A 60 -12.30 -12.74 7.64
CA GLN A 60 -13.11 -13.95 7.58
C GLN A 60 -13.27 -14.57 8.97
N ARG A 61 -14.51 -14.67 9.45
CA ARG A 61 -14.87 -15.46 10.64
C ARG A 61 -14.85 -16.96 10.31
N ASN A 62 -13.65 -17.56 10.28
CA ASN A 62 -13.47 -18.98 9.97
C ASN A 62 -12.88 -19.75 11.17
N TRP A 63 -13.60 -20.77 11.65
CA TRP A 63 -13.21 -21.62 12.78
C TRP A 63 -11.78 -22.20 12.66
N LYS A 64 -11.30 -22.52 11.44
CA LYS A 64 -9.95 -23.05 11.20
C LYS A 64 -8.86 -22.02 11.54
N LYS A 65 -9.10 -20.75 11.23
CA LYS A 65 -8.16 -19.63 11.48
C LYS A 65 -8.07 -19.32 12.98
N TYR A 66 -9.21 -19.32 13.68
CA TYR A 66 -9.29 -19.02 15.13
C TYR A 66 -8.86 -20.20 16.02
N ARG A 67 -8.71 -21.42 15.49
CA ARG A 67 -8.22 -22.58 16.25
C ARG A 67 -6.85 -22.35 16.90
N LYS A 68 -5.96 -21.62 16.22
CA LYS A 68 -4.58 -21.35 16.69
C LYS A 68 -4.51 -20.40 17.87
N THR A 69 -5.53 -19.56 18.08
CA THR A 69 -5.58 -18.55 19.14
C THR A 69 -6.58 -18.89 20.25
N ARG A 70 -7.38 -19.95 20.09
CA ARG A 70 -8.38 -20.41 21.07
C ARG A 70 -7.81 -20.59 22.50
N TRP A 71 -6.61 -21.15 22.62
CA TRP A 71 -5.94 -21.39 23.92
C TRP A 71 -5.14 -20.19 24.44
N LYS A 72 -5.07 -19.10 23.67
CA LYS A 72 -4.42 -17.87 24.11
C LYS A 72 -5.39 -16.95 24.86
N ASN A 73 -6.69 -17.13 24.63
CA ASN A 73 -7.75 -16.38 25.30
C ASN A 73 -8.19 -17.00 26.63
N THR A 74 -7.57 -18.07 27.10
CA THR A 74 -7.93 -18.77 28.36
C THR A 74 -7.32 -18.14 29.61
N LYS A 75 -6.76 -16.93 29.55
CA LYS A 75 -6.30 -16.19 30.73
C LYS A 75 -6.97 -14.83 30.80
N GLN A 76 -8.19 -14.80 31.33
CA GLN A 76 -8.71 -13.68 32.14
C GLN A 76 -9.76 -14.23 33.12
N VAL A 77 -9.30 -14.79 34.25
CA VAL A 77 -9.94 -14.84 35.59
C VAL A 77 -8.77 -15.09 36.58
N PRO A 78 -8.62 -14.39 37.73
CA PRO A 78 -9.65 -13.86 38.64
C PRO A 78 -10.35 -12.58 38.18
#